data_AF-A0A0F8ZEH9-F1
#
_entry.id   AF-A0A0F8ZEH9-F1
#
_cell.length_a   1.000
_cell.length_b   1.000
_cell.length_c   1.000
_cell.angle_alpha   90.00
_cell.angle_beta   90.00
_cell.angle_gamma   90.00
#
_symmetry.space_group_name_H-M   'P 1'
#
loop_
_entity.id
_entity.type
_entity.pdbx_description
1 polymer ?
#
loop_
_entity_poly.entity_id
_entity_poly.type
_entity_poly.pdbx_seq_one_letter_code
_entity_poly.pdbx_strand_id
1 'polypeptide(L)'
;IIKSKGDRDKVAQIFGGENQVPNNFDYRDYAVIRIPYTHLPEGLLDQKQISHAKATLPRNIFLMEFGAIFVADSDGFYSRSLIEGCTVGPNKPIDTPDGPVTFTPRMKGVKGAKYVMGVDPAAERDNLAITMTEVWTNHYRVVYCWAVNKKEFIKRKKQGLITDDDYYAYCCSRIREIVRLFGPIRIEMDSQGGGYVIAEMLQNKKLLDMDNGDFPIYEVIDFSEPKPTDGETDGRHILHLVKQSNEFNQEANVALHKSFETRTLLFPAFDSVKMHSSLEAEKSMGVSYDTYEENVLNIEDLKNELCTIQMSETATGKERFDTPSVVQPGAVEGRSRKGRLKKDRYTALLLSHKYIYDTDITPNENIDYEDVAGNIHKRTKPGKNEVFYRGQGIGRMRNAKDAREGSIFKAIKRGKRV
;
A
#
# COMPACT_ATOMS: atom_id res chain seq x y z
N ILE A 1 -2.37 -38.05 -0.67
CA ILE A 1 -1.59 -39.28 -0.34
C ILE A 1 -2.32 -40.11 0.73
N ILE A 2 -2.29 -39.77 2.02
CA ILE A 2 -2.88 -40.61 3.10
C ILE A 2 -4.36 -40.96 2.87
N LYS A 3 -5.19 -39.98 2.48
CA LYS A 3 -6.62 -40.19 2.18
C LYS A 3 -6.89 -41.14 1.01
N SER A 4 -5.90 -41.40 0.16
CA SER A 4 -6.04 -42.38 -0.93
C SER A 4 -6.18 -43.80 -0.39
N LYS A 5 -5.63 -44.11 0.80
CA LYS A 5 -5.60 -45.46 1.36
C LYS A 5 -5.03 -46.52 0.39
N GLY A 6 -4.12 -46.12 -0.51
CA GLY A 6 -3.53 -47.01 -1.52
C GLY A 6 -4.43 -47.29 -2.73
N ASP A 7 -5.56 -46.59 -2.86
CA ASP A 7 -6.42 -46.62 -4.05
C ASP A 7 -5.62 -46.16 -5.28
N ARG A 8 -5.48 -47.07 -6.26
CA ARG A 8 -4.61 -46.87 -7.43
C ARG A 8 -5.01 -45.65 -8.25
N ASP A 9 -6.31 -45.44 -8.48
CA ASP A 9 -6.80 -44.34 -9.29
C ASP A 9 -6.53 -42.99 -8.61
N LYS A 10 -6.79 -42.92 -7.30
CA LYS A 10 -6.52 -41.71 -6.50
C LYS A 10 -5.03 -41.42 -6.39
N VAL A 11 -4.19 -42.45 -6.27
CA VAL A 11 -2.73 -42.30 -6.23
C VAL A 11 -2.21 -41.84 -7.58
N ALA A 12 -2.64 -42.47 -8.68
CA ALA A 12 -2.30 -42.07 -10.03
C ALA A 12 -2.70 -40.62 -10.32
N GLN A 13 -3.88 -40.18 -9.88
CA GLN A 13 -4.31 -38.78 -10.01
C GLN A 13 -3.37 -37.80 -9.29
N ILE A 14 -2.86 -38.16 -8.10
CA ILE A 14 -1.91 -37.32 -7.35
C ILE A 14 -0.58 -37.18 -8.07
N PHE A 15 -0.09 -38.25 -8.69
CA PHE A 15 1.20 -38.27 -9.41
C PHE A 15 1.10 -37.86 -10.89
N GLY A 16 -0.10 -37.53 -11.40
CA GLY A 16 -0.29 -37.11 -12.79
C GLY A 16 -0.30 -38.27 -13.80
N GLY A 17 -0.62 -39.48 -13.36
CA GLY A 17 -0.77 -40.69 -14.17
C GLY A 17 -0.16 -41.93 -13.52
N GLU A 18 -0.62 -43.12 -13.91
CA GLU A 18 -0.13 -44.40 -13.33
C GLU A 18 1.38 -44.60 -13.51
N ASN A 19 1.92 -44.21 -14.67
CA ASN A 19 3.34 -44.36 -15.00
C ASN A 19 4.26 -43.43 -14.18
N GLN A 20 3.70 -42.48 -13.42
CA GLN A 20 4.47 -41.57 -12.57
C GLN A 20 4.43 -41.97 -11.09
N VAL A 21 3.69 -43.03 -10.73
CA VAL A 21 3.69 -43.55 -9.36
C VAL A 21 4.99 -44.31 -9.12
N PRO A 22 5.80 -43.95 -8.11
CA PRO A 22 7.02 -44.70 -7.78
C PRO A 22 6.71 -46.16 -7.46
N ASN A 23 7.53 -47.09 -7.97
CA ASN A 23 7.33 -48.54 -7.79
C ASN A 23 7.25 -48.99 -6.32
N ASN A 24 7.89 -48.23 -5.43
CA ASN A 24 7.96 -48.47 -3.99
C ASN A 24 7.06 -47.50 -3.19
N PHE A 25 6.07 -46.87 -3.83
CA PHE A 25 5.16 -45.97 -3.14
C PHE A 25 4.24 -46.74 -2.17
N ASP A 26 4.34 -46.41 -0.88
CA ASP A 26 3.39 -46.86 0.13
C ASP A 26 2.79 -45.66 0.86
N TYR A 27 1.45 -45.54 0.82
CA TYR A 27 0.76 -44.46 1.52
C TYR A 27 0.93 -44.54 3.04
N ARG A 28 1.29 -45.72 3.58
CA ARG A 28 1.52 -45.98 5.01
C ARG A 28 2.81 -45.38 5.53
N ASP A 29 3.76 -45.05 4.64
CA ASP A 29 5.00 -44.36 5.00
C ASP A 29 4.75 -42.89 5.38
N TYR A 30 3.55 -42.37 5.10
CA TYR A 30 3.18 -40.98 5.35
C TYR A 30 2.24 -40.89 6.54
N ALA A 31 2.62 -40.06 7.51
CA ALA A 31 1.76 -39.68 8.63
C ALA A 31 1.69 -38.15 8.71
N VAL A 32 0.52 -37.64 9.09
CA VAL A 32 0.35 -36.24 9.49
C VAL A 32 -0.04 -36.26 10.96
N ILE A 33 0.80 -35.66 11.79
CA ILE A 33 0.58 -35.57 13.23
C ILE A 33 0.29 -34.11 13.56
N ARG A 34 -0.80 -33.87 14.29
CA ARG A 34 -1.15 -32.55 14.81
C ARG A 34 -0.97 -32.59 16.33
N ILE A 35 -0.10 -31.71 16.83
CA ILE A 35 0.17 -31.57 18.27
C ILE A 35 -0.32 -30.19 18.70
N PRO A 36 -1.60 -30.02 19.07
CA PRO A 36 -2.11 -28.76 19.58
C PRO A 36 -1.63 -28.51 21.02
N TYR A 37 -1.82 -27.28 21.52
CA TYR A 37 -1.49 -26.89 22.89
C TYR A 37 -2.07 -27.81 23.97
N THR A 38 -3.18 -28.50 23.69
CA THR A 38 -3.82 -29.45 24.61
C THR A 38 -3.09 -30.79 24.74
N HIS A 39 -2.13 -31.08 23.86
CA HIS A 39 -1.38 -32.35 23.81
C HIS A 39 0.12 -32.14 24.07
N LEU A 40 0.52 -30.91 24.42
CA LEU A 40 1.89 -30.62 24.82
C LEU A 40 2.14 -31.08 26.27
N PRO A 41 3.37 -31.50 26.58
CA PRO A 41 3.76 -31.79 27.97
C PRO A 41 3.52 -30.60 28.89
N GLU A 42 3.19 -30.90 30.15
CA GLU A 42 3.01 -29.88 31.17
C GLU A 42 4.30 -29.06 31.34
N GLY A 43 4.16 -27.74 31.45
CA GLY A 43 5.28 -26.81 31.58
C GLY A 43 5.93 -26.37 30.27
N LEU A 44 5.59 -26.96 29.11
CA LEU A 44 6.14 -26.53 27.82
C LEU A 44 5.57 -25.17 27.37
N LEU A 45 4.28 -24.93 27.63
CA LEU A 45 3.62 -23.64 27.44
C LEU A 45 2.94 -23.21 28.74
N ASP A 46 2.99 -21.91 29.03
CA ASP A 46 2.30 -21.35 30.19
C ASP A 46 0.78 -21.35 29.99
N GLN A 47 0.06 -22.05 30.85
CA GLN A 47 -1.41 -22.14 30.81
C GLN A 47 -2.09 -20.79 30.98
N LYS A 48 -1.47 -19.85 31.71
CA LYS A 48 -1.98 -18.48 31.83
C LYS A 48 -1.88 -17.75 30.50
N GLN A 49 -0.75 -17.89 29.78
CA GLN A 49 -0.60 -17.33 28.44
C GLN A 49 -1.58 -17.92 27.45
N ILE A 50 -1.80 -19.24 27.46
CA ILE A 50 -2.77 -19.90 26.57
C ILE A 50 -4.19 -19.40 26.86
N SER A 51 -4.60 -19.37 28.13
CA SER A 51 -5.93 -18.91 28.52
C SER A 51 -6.15 -17.44 28.14
N HIS A 52 -5.12 -16.62 28.33
CA HIS A 52 -5.10 -15.23 27.90
C HIS A 52 -5.19 -15.09 26.38
N ALA A 53 -4.35 -15.79 25.62
CA ALA A 53 -4.37 -15.80 24.16
C ALA A 53 -5.75 -16.21 23.63
N LYS A 54 -6.36 -17.25 24.21
CA LYS A 54 -7.70 -17.73 23.83
C LYS A 54 -8.80 -16.69 24.06
N ALA A 55 -8.66 -15.84 25.07
CA ALA A 55 -9.64 -14.79 25.38
C ALA A 55 -9.43 -13.50 24.57
N THR A 56 -8.28 -13.35 23.89
CA THR A 56 -7.83 -12.04 23.39
C THR A 56 -7.56 -12.04 21.89
N LEU A 57 -7.14 -13.18 21.35
CA LEU A 57 -6.92 -13.34 19.92
C LEU A 57 -8.22 -13.74 19.23
N PRO A 58 -8.43 -13.28 17.97
CA PRO A 58 -9.39 -13.88 17.07
C PRO A 58 -9.25 -15.41 17.02
N ARG A 59 -10.39 -16.10 16.88
CA ARG A 59 -10.45 -17.57 16.94
C ARG A 59 -9.50 -18.19 15.92
N ASN A 60 -9.52 -17.73 14.67
CA ASN A 60 -8.62 -18.22 13.64
C ASN A 60 -7.13 -18.08 14.01
N ILE A 61 -6.68 -16.92 14.52
CA ILE A 61 -5.30 -16.68 14.95
C ILE A 61 -4.92 -17.63 16.08
N PHE A 62 -5.78 -17.74 17.11
CA PHE A 62 -5.53 -18.67 18.22
C PHE A 62 -5.44 -20.12 17.74
N LEU A 63 -6.32 -20.55 16.82
CA LEU A 63 -6.30 -21.90 16.28
C LEU A 63 -5.06 -22.20 15.43
N MET A 64 -4.52 -21.21 14.72
CA MET A 64 -3.26 -21.36 13.99
C MET A 64 -2.08 -21.43 14.96
N GLU A 65 -1.97 -20.49 15.90
CA GLU A 65 -0.82 -20.38 16.82
C GLU A 65 -0.77 -21.51 17.85
N PHE A 66 -1.87 -21.79 18.53
CA PHE A 66 -1.92 -22.75 19.64
C PHE A 66 -2.61 -24.04 19.23
N GLY A 67 -3.59 -23.96 18.33
CA GLY A 67 -4.34 -25.12 17.87
C GLY A 67 -3.61 -25.98 16.85
N ALA A 68 -2.54 -25.50 16.22
CA ALA A 68 -1.92 -26.16 15.06
C ALA A 68 -2.96 -26.55 13.99
N ILE A 69 -3.93 -25.65 13.73
CA ILE A 69 -4.99 -25.84 12.74
C ILE A 69 -4.68 -24.98 11.52
N PHE A 70 -4.70 -25.59 10.34
CA PHE A 70 -4.84 -24.87 9.09
C PHE A 70 -6.28 -24.37 8.97
N VAL A 71 -6.49 -23.09 9.28
CA VAL A 71 -7.82 -22.46 9.14
C VAL A 71 -8.11 -22.25 7.66
N ALA A 72 -9.35 -22.49 7.24
CA ALA A 72 -9.73 -22.43 5.83
C ALA A 72 -9.69 -20.99 5.27
N ASP A 73 -10.03 -19.99 6.09
CA ASP A 73 -10.03 -18.58 5.72
C ASP A 73 -9.91 -17.66 6.96
N SER A 74 -9.72 -16.35 6.76
CA SER A 74 -9.77 -15.39 7.86
C SER A 74 -11.20 -15.04 8.27
N ASP A 75 -11.41 -14.70 9.55
CA ASP A 75 -12.69 -14.23 10.09
C ASP A 75 -12.90 -12.71 9.87
N GLY A 76 -12.08 -12.09 9.01
CA GLY A 76 -12.15 -10.65 8.71
C GLY A 76 -13.27 -10.33 7.74
N PHE A 77 -13.71 -9.07 7.77
CA PHE A 77 -14.62 -8.50 6.77
C PHE A 77 -14.07 -8.69 5.35
N TYR A 78 -12.76 -8.53 5.17
CA TYR A 78 -12.04 -8.95 3.97
C TYR A 78 -11.43 -10.33 4.23
N SER A 79 -12.02 -11.39 3.68
CA SER A 79 -11.47 -12.73 3.87
C SER A 79 -10.11 -12.89 3.16
N ARG A 80 -9.24 -13.77 3.66
CA ARG A 80 -7.94 -14.01 3.04
C ARG A 80 -8.12 -14.58 1.64
N SER A 81 -9.11 -15.45 1.42
CA SER A 81 -9.43 -15.97 0.09
C SER A 81 -9.86 -14.87 -0.89
N LEU A 82 -10.60 -13.85 -0.42
CA LEU A 82 -10.99 -12.69 -1.23
C LEU A 82 -9.76 -11.87 -1.65
N ILE A 83 -8.89 -11.55 -0.69
CA ILE A 83 -7.66 -10.78 -0.94
C ILE A 83 -6.68 -11.55 -1.86
N GLU A 84 -6.51 -12.85 -1.63
CA GLU A 84 -5.72 -13.70 -2.52
C GLU A 84 -6.36 -13.84 -3.90
N GLY A 85 -7.68 -13.84 -3.99
CA GLY A 85 -8.42 -13.78 -5.26
C GLY A 85 -8.10 -12.54 -6.10
N CYS A 86 -7.69 -11.45 -5.45
CA CYS A 86 -7.29 -10.19 -6.07
C CYS A 86 -5.76 -10.05 -6.23
N THR A 87 -4.98 -11.05 -5.82
CA THR A 87 -3.52 -11.05 -5.96
C THR A 87 -3.14 -11.77 -7.26
N VAL A 88 -2.51 -11.04 -8.18
CA VAL A 88 -1.97 -11.60 -9.43
C VAL A 88 -0.73 -12.45 -9.13
N GLY A 89 -0.38 -13.36 -10.03
CA GLY A 89 0.83 -14.17 -9.95
C GLY A 89 1.49 -14.35 -11.31
N PRO A 90 2.75 -14.85 -11.36
CA PRO A 90 3.44 -15.11 -12.61
C PRO A 90 2.65 -16.04 -13.56
N ASN A 91 1.97 -17.03 -13.00
CA ASN A 91 1.10 -17.98 -13.72
C ASN A 91 -0.37 -17.83 -13.30
N LYS A 92 -0.74 -16.68 -12.74
CA LYS A 92 -2.09 -16.38 -12.26
C LYS A 92 -2.46 -14.93 -12.63
N PRO A 93 -2.57 -14.62 -13.94
CA PRO A 93 -3.11 -13.33 -14.34
C PRO A 93 -4.56 -13.22 -13.90
N ILE A 94 -5.04 -11.98 -13.72
CA ILE A 94 -6.46 -11.71 -13.52
C ILE A 94 -7.00 -11.07 -14.79
N ASP A 95 -8.02 -11.69 -15.38
CA ASP A 95 -8.64 -11.18 -16.60
C ASP A 95 -9.45 -9.92 -16.30
N THR A 96 -9.19 -8.88 -17.09
CA THR A 96 -10.01 -7.66 -17.14
C THR A 96 -10.55 -7.47 -18.56
N PRO A 97 -11.50 -6.55 -18.80
CA PRO A 97 -11.97 -6.23 -20.15
C PRO A 97 -10.85 -5.87 -21.15
N ASP A 98 -9.73 -5.33 -20.67
CA ASP A 98 -8.56 -4.96 -21.50
C ASP A 98 -7.56 -6.11 -21.68
N GLY A 99 -7.80 -7.26 -21.05
CA GLY A 99 -6.96 -8.45 -21.12
C GLY A 99 -6.38 -8.90 -19.77
N PRO A 100 -5.55 -9.96 -19.78
CA PRO A 100 -4.96 -10.52 -18.56
C PRO A 100 -3.97 -9.55 -17.92
N VAL A 101 -4.16 -9.27 -16.63
CA VAL A 101 -3.30 -8.37 -15.85
C VAL A 101 -2.36 -9.18 -14.96
N THR A 102 -1.07 -8.87 -15.05
CA THR A 102 -0.03 -9.26 -14.08
C THR A 102 0.94 -8.10 -13.87
N PHE A 103 1.42 -7.93 -12.64
CA PHE A 103 2.36 -6.89 -12.26
C PHE A 103 3.03 -7.23 -10.94
N THR A 104 4.14 -6.56 -10.65
CA THR A 104 4.89 -6.66 -9.39
C THR A 104 4.86 -5.30 -8.68
N PRO A 105 5.29 -5.20 -7.40
CA PRO A 105 5.52 -3.91 -6.77
C PRO A 105 6.46 -3.02 -7.59
N ARG A 106 6.34 -1.70 -7.42
CA ARG A 106 7.13 -0.69 -8.13
C ARG A 106 7.77 0.27 -7.14
N MET A 107 8.97 0.75 -7.43
CA MET A 107 9.65 1.81 -6.67
C MET A 107 9.49 3.20 -7.30
N LYS A 108 8.92 3.27 -8.51
CA LYS A 108 8.66 4.50 -9.25
C LYS A 108 7.47 4.32 -10.19
N GLY A 109 6.82 5.44 -10.50
CA GLY A 109 5.71 5.49 -11.44
C GLY A 109 6.14 5.24 -12.88
N VAL A 110 5.15 4.92 -13.71
CA VAL A 110 5.26 4.78 -15.16
C VAL A 110 4.75 6.08 -15.79
N LYS A 111 5.49 6.60 -16.77
CA LYS A 111 5.10 7.81 -17.49
C LYS A 111 3.73 7.62 -18.15
N GLY A 112 2.80 8.55 -17.91
CA GLY A 112 1.44 8.52 -18.48
C GLY A 112 0.42 7.72 -17.67
N ALA A 113 0.84 6.97 -16.65
CA ALA A 113 -0.09 6.35 -15.71
C ALA A 113 -0.59 7.36 -14.67
N LYS A 114 -1.81 7.15 -14.18
CA LYS A 114 -2.41 7.96 -13.12
C LYS A 114 -2.24 7.25 -11.78
N TYR A 115 -1.90 8.03 -10.75
CA TYR A 115 -1.63 7.50 -9.41
C TYR A 115 -2.37 8.32 -8.36
N VAL A 116 -2.98 7.65 -7.38
CA VAL A 116 -3.54 8.27 -6.18
C VAL A 116 -2.79 7.74 -4.97
N MET A 117 -2.33 8.65 -4.13
CA MET A 117 -1.63 8.34 -2.89
C MET A 117 -2.62 8.36 -1.73
N GLY A 118 -2.59 7.35 -0.88
CA GLY A 118 -3.26 7.34 0.41
C GLY A 118 -2.26 7.48 1.54
N VAL A 119 -2.58 8.29 2.57
CA VAL A 119 -1.68 8.54 3.70
C VAL A 119 -2.43 8.45 5.04
N ASP A 120 -2.00 7.55 5.92
CA ASP A 120 -2.38 7.55 7.34
C ASP A 120 -1.17 8.09 8.14
N PRO A 121 -1.25 9.31 8.71
CA PRO A 121 -0.11 10.02 9.26
C PRO A 121 0.25 9.67 10.72
N ALA A 122 -0.25 8.56 11.26
CA ALA A 122 -0.05 8.19 12.66
C ALA A 122 1.45 8.03 13.07
N ALA A 123 1.77 8.20 14.36
CA ALA A 123 3.18 8.34 14.79
C ALA A 123 3.58 7.64 16.11
N GLU A 124 2.80 7.78 17.20
CA GLU A 124 3.30 7.46 18.55
C GLU A 124 3.32 5.95 18.86
N ARG A 125 2.23 5.24 18.57
CA ARG A 125 2.09 3.78 18.78
C ARG A 125 1.94 3.02 17.46
N ASP A 126 1.45 3.73 16.47
CA ASP A 126 1.10 3.25 15.16
C ASP A 126 2.17 3.65 14.14
N ASN A 127 1.98 3.27 12.89
CA ASN A 127 2.87 3.64 11.81
C ASN A 127 2.28 4.81 11.01
N LEU A 128 3.14 5.67 10.47
CA LEU A 128 2.76 6.43 9.30
C LEU A 128 2.77 5.46 8.13
N ALA A 129 1.69 5.39 7.37
CA ALA A 129 1.57 4.49 6.23
C ALA A 129 1.18 5.25 4.97
N ILE A 130 1.77 4.83 3.85
CA ILE A 130 1.53 5.37 2.52
C ILE A 130 1.21 4.20 1.59
N THR A 131 0.17 4.34 0.80
CA THR A 131 -0.16 3.44 -0.31
C THR A 131 -0.21 4.22 -1.61
N MET A 132 0.18 3.58 -2.71
CA MET A 132 0.08 4.13 -4.05
C MET A 132 -0.78 3.21 -4.91
N THR A 133 -1.87 3.76 -5.43
CA THR A 133 -2.80 3.05 -6.29
C THR A 133 -2.71 3.59 -7.72
N GLU A 134 -2.26 2.74 -8.64
CA GLU A 134 -2.22 3.01 -10.08
C GLU A 134 -3.62 2.78 -10.67
N VAL A 135 -4.15 3.80 -11.35
CA VAL A 135 -5.53 3.82 -11.84
C VAL A 135 -5.55 3.47 -13.33
N TRP A 136 -6.33 2.44 -13.68
CA TRP A 136 -6.63 2.06 -15.06
C TRP A 136 -8.12 2.17 -15.33
N THR A 137 -8.50 2.13 -16.61
CA THR A 137 -9.90 2.25 -17.05
C THR A 137 -10.82 1.22 -16.41
N ASN A 138 -10.36 -0.02 -16.25
CA ASN A 138 -11.20 -1.13 -15.79
C ASN A 138 -10.75 -1.77 -14.47
N HIS A 139 -9.63 -1.32 -13.91
CA HIS A 139 -9.06 -1.88 -12.68
C HIS A 139 -8.10 -0.89 -12.01
N TYR A 140 -7.72 -1.19 -10.79
CA TYR A 140 -6.80 -0.41 -9.96
C TYR A 140 -5.72 -1.35 -9.44
N ARG A 141 -4.49 -0.86 -9.29
CA ARG A 141 -3.35 -1.67 -8.86
C ARG A 141 -2.68 -1.02 -7.66
N VAL A 142 -2.61 -1.71 -6.53
CA VAL A 142 -1.78 -1.27 -5.41
C VAL A 142 -0.32 -1.57 -5.75
N VAL A 143 0.45 -0.57 -6.16
CA VAL A 143 1.81 -0.78 -6.72
C VAL A 143 2.93 -0.50 -5.73
N TYR A 144 2.66 0.25 -4.66
CA TYR A 144 3.66 0.62 -3.67
C TYR A 144 3.02 0.80 -2.31
N CYS A 145 3.73 0.35 -1.27
CA CYS A 145 3.37 0.61 0.11
C CYS A 145 4.63 0.93 0.93
N TRP A 146 4.51 1.87 1.84
CA TRP A 146 5.57 2.26 2.74
C TRP A 146 4.98 2.52 4.12
N ALA A 147 5.70 2.12 5.16
CA ALA A 147 5.31 2.44 6.52
C ALA A 147 6.53 2.65 7.40
N VAL A 148 6.42 3.59 8.35
CA VAL A 148 7.46 3.83 9.36
C VAL A 148 6.81 4.13 10.70
N ASN A 149 7.54 3.94 11.78
CA ASN A 149 7.16 4.44 13.10
C ASN A 149 8.31 5.18 13.75
N LYS A 150 8.01 5.85 14.87
CA LYS A 150 8.98 6.66 15.62
C LYS A 150 10.20 5.85 16.08
N LYS A 151 10.05 4.56 16.39
CA LYS A 151 11.18 3.70 16.79
C LYS A 151 12.15 3.48 15.63
N GLU A 152 11.63 3.15 14.46
CA GLU A 152 12.45 2.95 13.26
C GLU A 152 13.10 4.26 12.81
N PHE A 153 12.38 5.39 12.87
CA PHE A 153 12.95 6.72 12.67
C PHE A 153 14.16 6.98 13.59
N ILE A 154 14.01 6.77 14.90
CA ILE A 154 15.10 6.98 15.87
C ILE A 154 16.30 6.07 15.55
N LYS A 155 16.05 4.82 15.13
CA LYS A 155 17.11 3.88 14.74
C LYS A 155 17.84 4.35 13.49
N ARG A 156 17.13 4.75 12.44
CA ARG A 156 17.71 5.31 11.20
C ARG A 156 18.51 6.59 11.49
N LYS A 157 18.01 7.47 12.38
CA LYS A 157 18.71 8.68 12.82
C LYS A 157 20.01 8.36 13.56
N LYS A 158 19.99 7.41 14.50
CA LYS A 158 21.20 6.97 15.23
C LYS A 158 22.26 6.36 14.32
N GLN A 159 21.85 5.73 13.22
CA GLN A 159 22.75 5.16 12.22
C GLN A 159 23.29 6.22 11.23
N GLY A 160 22.88 7.49 11.35
CA GLY A 160 23.28 8.56 10.44
C GLY A 160 22.73 8.39 9.02
N LEU A 161 21.63 7.62 8.86
CA LEU A 161 21.00 7.37 7.57
C LEU A 161 20.05 8.48 7.15
N ILE A 162 19.55 9.25 8.11
CA ILE A 162 18.60 10.35 7.90
C ILE A 162 19.10 11.59 8.63
N THR A 163 18.80 12.75 8.07
CA THR A 163 19.26 14.05 8.58
C THR A 163 18.15 14.88 9.20
N ASP A 164 16.89 14.49 9.03
CA ASP A 164 15.73 15.23 9.52
C ASP A 164 15.73 15.37 11.05
N ASP A 165 15.30 16.55 11.52
CA ASP A 165 15.36 16.92 12.93
C ASP A 165 14.29 16.19 13.75
N ASP A 166 13.07 16.10 13.22
CA ASP A 166 11.94 15.43 13.86
C ASP A 166 11.24 14.41 12.93
N TYR A 167 10.35 13.62 13.54
CA TYR A 167 9.65 12.53 12.86
C TYR A 167 8.73 13.01 11.73
N TYR A 168 8.01 14.11 11.92
CA TYR A 168 7.08 14.61 10.90
C TYR A 168 7.82 15.28 9.75
N ALA A 169 8.94 15.96 10.02
CA ALA A 169 9.83 16.45 8.98
C ALA A 169 10.34 15.29 8.10
N TYR A 170 10.80 14.19 8.71
CA TYR A 170 11.20 12.98 7.99
C TYR A 170 10.07 12.39 7.14
N CYS A 171 8.85 12.34 7.68
CA CYS A 171 7.70 11.85 6.94
C CYS A 171 7.30 12.78 5.78
N CYS A 172 7.39 14.10 5.97
CA CYS A 172 7.18 15.10 4.93
C CYS A 172 8.20 14.94 3.78
N SER A 173 9.49 14.83 4.11
CA SER A 173 10.57 14.55 3.16
C SER A 173 10.28 13.28 2.36
N ARG A 174 9.78 12.22 3.03
CA ARG A 174 9.41 10.97 2.37
C ARG A 174 8.20 11.13 1.45
N ILE A 175 7.15 11.84 1.85
CA ILE A 175 5.99 12.10 1.01
C ILE A 175 6.43 12.83 -0.26
N ARG A 176 7.28 13.87 -0.14
CA ARG A 176 7.83 14.60 -1.30
C ARG A 176 8.60 13.69 -2.24
N GLU A 177 9.46 12.83 -1.70
CA GLU A 177 10.19 11.86 -2.50
C GLU A 177 9.26 10.93 -3.28
N ILE A 178 8.24 10.38 -2.63
CA ILE A 178 7.27 9.49 -3.30
C ILE A 178 6.45 10.27 -4.34
N VAL A 179 6.11 11.54 -4.08
CA VAL A 179 5.46 12.42 -5.04
C VAL A 179 6.34 12.62 -6.28
N ARG A 180 7.66 12.79 -6.13
CA ARG A 180 8.59 12.87 -7.27
C ARG A 180 8.68 11.54 -8.03
N LEU A 181 8.70 10.42 -7.30
CA LEU A 181 8.85 9.09 -7.89
C LEU A 181 7.62 8.63 -8.68
N PHE A 182 6.41 8.97 -8.23
CA PHE A 182 5.15 8.49 -8.81
C PHE A 182 4.34 9.57 -9.53
N GLY A 183 4.51 10.84 -9.19
CA GLY A 183 3.71 11.94 -9.74
C GLY A 183 2.21 11.77 -9.50
N PRO A 184 1.73 11.51 -8.27
CA PRO A 184 0.32 11.30 -8.02
C PRO A 184 -0.52 12.52 -8.43
N ILE A 185 -1.72 12.27 -8.93
CA ILE A 185 -2.70 13.31 -9.26
C ILE A 185 -3.44 13.81 -8.01
N ARG A 186 -3.46 13.00 -6.95
CA ARG A 186 -4.19 13.24 -5.72
C ARG A 186 -3.50 12.55 -4.54
N ILE A 187 -3.52 13.19 -3.37
CA ILE A 187 -3.08 12.65 -2.08
C ILE A 187 -4.29 12.73 -1.14
N GLU A 188 -4.80 11.58 -0.70
CA GLU A 188 -5.87 11.45 0.28
C GLU A 188 -5.23 11.13 1.63
N MET A 189 -5.23 12.09 2.55
CA MET A 189 -4.55 11.97 3.84
C MET A 189 -5.55 12.09 4.98
N ASP A 190 -5.48 11.22 5.98
CA ASP A 190 -6.26 11.42 7.20
C ASP A 190 -5.83 12.74 7.86
N SER A 191 -6.80 13.58 8.18
CA SER A 191 -6.59 14.85 8.86
C SER A 191 -6.11 14.68 10.31
N GLN A 192 -6.44 13.57 10.96
CA GLN A 192 -6.06 13.27 12.34
C GLN A 192 -4.66 12.62 12.40
N GLY A 193 -4.21 12.19 13.59
CA GLY A 193 -2.97 11.40 13.76
C GLY A 193 -1.64 12.11 13.46
N GLY A 194 -1.66 13.32 12.92
CA GLY A 194 -0.49 14.03 12.38
C GLY A 194 -0.76 14.74 11.04
N GLY A 195 -1.93 14.54 10.44
CA GLY A 195 -2.28 15.05 9.10
C GLY A 195 -2.15 16.56 8.96
N TYR A 196 -2.76 17.34 9.84
CA TYR A 196 -2.62 18.81 9.78
C TYR A 196 -1.17 19.30 9.89
N VAL A 197 -0.35 18.64 10.71
CA VAL A 197 1.07 19.00 10.88
C VAL A 197 1.84 18.73 9.59
N ILE A 198 1.63 17.55 8.99
CA ILE A 198 2.26 17.21 7.71
C ILE A 198 1.77 18.15 6.59
N ALA A 199 0.48 18.48 6.54
CA ALA A 199 -0.06 19.42 5.57
C ALA A 199 0.60 20.80 5.65
N GLU A 200 0.80 21.31 6.87
CA GLU A 200 1.51 22.58 7.09
C GLU A 200 2.99 22.51 6.67
N MET A 201 3.65 21.37 6.87
CA MET A 201 5.04 21.17 6.41
C MET A 201 5.14 21.02 4.88
N LEU A 202 4.13 20.45 4.24
CA LEU A 202 4.08 20.24 2.78
C LEU A 202 3.93 21.55 2.00
N GLN A 203 3.37 22.60 2.60
CA GLN A 203 3.34 23.96 2.03
C GLN A 203 4.61 24.79 2.35
N ASN A 204 5.43 24.36 3.31
CA ASN A 204 6.54 25.17 3.79
C ASN A 204 7.71 25.24 2.80
N LYS A 205 7.85 26.40 2.15
CA LYS A 205 8.88 26.68 1.11
C LYS A 205 10.33 26.56 1.63
N LYS A 206 10.54 26.66 2.95
CA LYS A 206 11.87 26.51 3.57
C LYS A 206 12.32 25.06 3.72
N LEU A 207 11.41 24.11 3.61
CA LEU A 207 11.67 22.67 3.71
C LEU A 207 11.82 22.00 2.35
N LEU A 208 11.82 22.77 1.25
CA LEU A 208 11.91 22.24 -0.10
C LEU A 208 13.36 21.89 -0.45
N ASP A 209 13.55 20.70 -1.00
CA ASP A 209 14.77 20.34 -1.71
C ASP A 209 14.66 20.79 -3.18
N MET A 210 15.03 22.05 -3.41
CA MET A 210 14.95 22.67 -4.74
C MET A 210 15.86 21.98 -5.76
N ASP A 211 16.98 21.40 -5.33
CA ASP A 211 17.93 20.69 -6.20
C ASP A 211 17.30 19.40 -6.76
N ASN A 212 16.44 18.76 -5.98
CA ASN A 212 15.67 17.58 -6.38
C ASN A 212 14.30 17.92 -6.98
N GLY A 213 14.01 19.22 -7.21
CA GLY A 213 12.79 19.67 -7.88
C GLY A 213 11.55 19.61 -6.99
N ASP A 214 11.69 19.81 -5.69
CA ASP A 214 10.54 19.95 -4.80
C ASP A 214 9.73 21.20 -5.09
N PHE A 215 8.44 21.08 -4.86
CA PHE A 215 7.46 22.15 -4.96
C PHE A 215 6.52 22.10 -3.76
N PRO A 216 5.93 23.23 -3.32
CA PRO A 216 4.88 23.24 -2.32
C PRO A 216 3.70 22.34 -2.73
N ILE A 217 3.18 21.58 -1.78
CA ILE A 217 1.97 20.78 -1.97
C ILE A 217 0.88 21.43 -1.12
N TYR A 218 -0.16 21.88 -1.79
CA TYR A 218 -1.28 22.59 -1.19
C TYR A 218 -2.53 21.70 -1.15
N GLU A 219 -3.44 22.07 -0.25
CA GLU A 219 -4.76 21.46 -0.24
C GLU A 219 -5.50 21.73 -1.57
N VAL A 220 -6.33 20.78 -1.96
CA VAL A 220 -7.18 20.85 -3.13
C VAL A 220 -8.17 22.01 -2.96
N ILE A 221 -8.38 22.75 -4.05
CA ILE A 221 -9.26 23.90 -4.05
C ILE A 221 -10.70 23.43 -3.94
N ASP A 222 -11.39 23.90 -2.92
CA ASP A 222 -12.83 23.73 -2.74
C ASP A 222 -13.50 25.10 -2.90
N PHE A 223 -14.21 25.31 -4.02
CA PHE A 223 -14.90 26.58 -4.26
C PHE A 223 -16.03 26.86 -3.27
N SER A 224 -16.52 25.83 -2.55
CA SER A 224 -17.52 25.98 -1.49
C SER A 224 -16.90 26.34 -0.13
N GLU A 225 -15.65 25.93 0.10
CA GLU A 225 -14.86 26.25 1.30
C GLU A 225 -13.48 26.85 0.94
N PRO A 226 -13.43 28.12 0.45
CA PRO A 226 -12.18 28.72 0.00
C PRO A 226 -11.13 28.80 1.11
N LYS A 227 -9.90 28.43 0.78
CA LYS A 227 -8.75 28.46 1.71
C LYS A 227 -7.76 29.55 1.32
N PRO A 228 -6.96 30.06 2.28
CA PRO A 228 -5.95 31.06 2.00
C PRO A 228 -4.93 30.62 0.94
N THR A 229 -4.66 29.32 0.83
CA THR A 229 -3.69 28.77 -0.11
C THR A 229 -4.20 28.66 -1.54
N ASP A 230 -5.51 28.82 -1.79
CA ASP A 230 -6.11 28.57 -3.12
C ASP A 230 -5.58 29.50 -4.23
N GLY A 231 -4.99 30.63 -3.86
CA GLY A 231 -4.35 31.57 -4.79
C GLY A 231 -2.87 31.29 -5.07
N GLU A 232 -2.26 30.31 -4.39
CA GLU A 232 -0.86 29.96 -4.59
C GLU A 232 -0.67 29.21 -5.93
N THR A 233 0.28 29.66 -6.75
CA THR A 233 0.50 29.10 -8.11
C THR A 233 1.87 28.47 -8.29
N ASP A 234 2.69 28.48 -7.24
CA ASP A 234 4.06 27.97 -7.25
C ASP A 234 4.18 26.50 -6.83
N GLY A 235 3.04 25.82 -6.64
CA GLY A 235 2.95 24.44 -6.17
C GLY A 235 1.75 23.69 -6.74
N ARG A 236 1.46 22.51 -6.17
CA ARG A 236 0.38 21.64 -6.65
C ARG A 236 -0.73 21.51 -5.61
N HIS A 237 -1.96 21.79 -6.03
CA HIS A 237 -3.19 21.58 -5.26
C HIS A 237 -3.69 20.14 -5.35
N ILE A 238 -2.98 19.23 -4.70
CA ILE A 238 -3.24 17.78 -4.81
C ILE A 238 -3.53 17.11 -3.46
N LEU A 239 -3.39 17.82 -2.34
CA LEU A 239 -3.62 17.26 -1.02
C LEU A 239 -5.10 17.41 -0.60
N HIS A 240 -5.72 16.33 -0.15
CA HIS A 240 -7.05 16.38 0.45
C HIS A 240 -6.99 15.78 1.85
N LEU A 241 -7.36 16.61 2.83
CA LEU A 241 -7.45 16.21 4.23
C LEU A 241 -8.81 15.60 4.51
N VAL A 242 -8.84 14.27 4.67
CA VAL A 242 -10.06 13.52 4.93
C VAL A 242 -10.34 13.52 6.42
N LYS A 243 -11.55 13.96 6.80
CA LYS A 243 -12.08 13.81 8.16
C LYS A 243 -12.89 12.53 8.23
N GLN A 244 -12.29 11.44 8.74
CA GLN A 244 -12.98 10.16 8.84
C GLN A 244 -14.13 10.23 9.87
N SER A 245 -15.36 10.04 9.38
CA SER A 245 -16.55 9.78 10.19
C SER A 245 -16.91 8.29 10.16
N ASN A 246 -17.86 7.88 11.00
CA ASN A 246 -18.37 6.49 10.93
C ASN A 246 -19.05 6.23 9.59
N GLU A 247 -19.80 7.21 9.09
CA GLU A 247 -20.50 7.15 7.80
C GLU A 247 -19.50 7.03 6.64
N PHE A 248 -18.46 7.87 6.62
CA PHE A 248 -17.37 7.77 5.64
C PHE A 248 -16.71 6.39 5.67
N ASN A 249 -16.37 5.90 6.87
CA ASN A 249 -15.71 4.61 7.04
C ASN A 249 -16.60 3.46 6.57
N GLN A 250 -17.91 3.51 6.82
CA GLN A 250 -18.86 2.52 6.35
C GLN A 250 -18.92 2.49 4.83
N GLU A 251 -19.16 3.64 4.20
CA GLU A 251 -19.22 3.75 2.74
C GLU A 251 -17.91 3.31 2.08
N ALA A 252 -16.77 3.73 2.62
CA ALA A 252 -15.46 3.38 2.10
C ALA A 252 -15.19 1.87 2.22
N ASN A 253 -15.58 1.22 3.32
CA ASN A 253 -15.40 -0.22 3.47
C ASN A 253 -16.27 -1.01 2.50
N VAL A 254 -17.53 -0.62 2.33
CA VAL A 254 -18.44 -1.26 1.39
C VAL A 254 -17.92 -1.10 -0.05
N ALA A 255 -17.46 0.09 -0.43
CA ALA A 255 -16.87 0.35 -1.75
C ALA A 255 -15.60 -0.49 -2.00
N LEU A 256 -14.73 -0.57 -0.99
CA LEU A 256 -13.50 -1.35 -1.05
C LEU A 256 -13.81 -2.85 -1.17
N HIS A 257 -14.75 -3.36 -0.38
CA HIS A 257 -15.19 -4.76 -0.43
C HIS A 257 -15.74 -5.12 -1.80
N LYS A 258 -16.64 -4.29 -2.34
CA LYS A 258 -17.19 -4.47 -3.68
C LYS A 258 -16.09 -4.54 -4.74
N SER A 259 -15.06 -3.69 -4.64
CA SER A 259 -13.94 -3.68 -5.58
C SER A 259 -13.09 -4.95 -5.51
N PHE A 260 -12.99 -5.58 -4.34
CA PHE A 260 -12.36 -6.90 -4.21
C PHE A 260 -13.25 -8.01 -4.76
N GLU A 261 -14.56 -7.99 -4.48
CA GLU A 261 -15.50 -8.99 -5.01
C GLU A 261 -15.55 -8.97 -6.54
N THR A 262 -15.52 -7.78 -7.14
CA THR A 262 -15.47 -7.61 -8.60
C THR A 262 -14.08 -7.74 -9.20
N ARG A 263 -13.04 -8.00 -8.38
CA ARG A 263 -11.62 -8.06 -8.79
C ARG A 263 -11.17 -6.85 -9.60
N THR A 264 -11.66 -5.67 -9.24
CA THR A 264 -11.25 -4.40 -9.85
C THR A 264 -10.07 -3.79 -9.12
N LEU A 265 -9.95 -3.96 -7.80
CA LEU A 265 -8.74 -3.58 -7.06
C LEU A 265 -7.80 -4.78 -6.91
N LEU A 266 -6.59 -4.67 -7.45
CA LEU A 266 -5.64 -5.77 -7.56
C LEU A 266 -4.38 -5.54 -6.74
N PHE A 267 -3.81 -6.63 -6.24
CA PHE A 267 -2.50 -6.70 -5.60
C PHE A 267 -1.45 -7.34 -6.50
N PRO A 268 -0.18 -6.95 -6.35
CA PRO A 268 0.90 -7.43 -7.20
C PRO A 268 1.33 -8.85 -6.85
N ALA A 269 2.00 -9.48 -7.81
CA ALA A 269 2.66 -10.76 -7.64
C ALA A 269 3.81 -10.69 -6.64
N PHE A 270 3.86 -11.68 -5.75
CA PHE A 270 5.04 -11.98 -4.96
C PHE A 270 6.06 -12.71 -5.85
N ASP A 271 7.15 -12.03 -6.19
CA ASP A 271 8.22 -12.56 -7.04
C ASP A 271 9.54 -12.59 -6.25
N SER A 272 9.87 -13.77 -5.74
CA SER A 272 11.08 -14.00 -4.93
C SER A 272 12.37 -13.82 -5.74
N VAL A 273 12.36 -14.14 -7.04
CA VAL A 273 13.51 -13.99 -7.93
C VAL A 273 13.81 -12.53 -8.15
N LYS A 274 12.77 -11.74 -8.48
CA LYS A 274 12.91 -10.30 -8.62
C LYS A 274 13.34 -9.65 -7.31
N MET A 275 12.74 -10.03 -6.18
CA MET A 275 13.12 -9.51 -4.87
C MET A 275 14.61 -9.74 -4.58
N HIS A 276 15.12 -10.95 -4.81
CA HIS A 276 16.53 -11.28 -4.63
C HIS A 276 17.45 -10.42 -5.53
N SER A 277 17.11 -10.30 -6.82
CA SER A 277 17.89 -9.47 -7.75
C SER A 277 17.92 -7.99 -7.37
N SER A 278 16.79 -7.46 -6.86
CA SER A 278 16.72 -6.08 -6.36
C SER A 278 17.59 -5.88 -5.12
N LEU A 279 17.57 -6.83 -4.19
CA LEU A 279 18.39 -6.81 -2.97
C LEU A 279 19.89 -6.76 -3.28
N GLU A 280 20.36 -7.55 -4.26
CA GLU A 280 21.76 -7.52 -4.69
C GLU A 280 22.14 -6.18 -5.32
N ALA A 281 21.27 -5.65 -6.20
CA ALA A 281 21.47 -4.34 -6.81
C ALA A 281 21.51 -3.22 -5.76
N GLU A 282 20.57 -3.19 -4.82
CA GLU A 282 20.48 -2.20 -3.74
C GLU A 282 21.69 -2.26 -2.82
N LYS A 283 22.15 -3.46 -2.43
CA LYS A 283 23.39 -3.65 -1.68
C LYS A 283 24.61 -3.10 -2.41
N SER A 284 24.70 -3.33 -3.72
CA SER A 284 25.80 -2.80 -4.55
C SER A 284 25.80 -1.27 -4.64
N MET A 285 24.62 -0.64 -4.55
CA MET A 285 24.43 0.81 -4.53
C MET A 285 24.54 1.42 -3.11
N GLY A 286 24.69 0.58 -2.08
CA GLY A 286 24.72 1.02 -0.69
C GLY A 286 23.37 1.51 -0.16
N VAL A 287 22.26 1.10 -0.79
CA VAL A 287 20.91 1.37 -0.31
C VAL A 287 20.59 0.39 0.80
N SER A 288 20.27 0.89 1.99
CA SER A 288 20.08 0.07 3.20
C SER A 288 18.71 0.19 3.85
N TYR A 289 17.84 1.04 3.32
CA TYR A 289 16.48 1.26 3.78
C TYR A 289 15.63 1.74 2.60
N ASP A 290 14.31 1.69 2.75
CA ASP A 290 13.36 2.06 1.69
C ASP A 290 13.57 1.21 0.41
N THR A 291 13.90 -0.05 0.63
CA THR A 291 14.25 -1.03 -0.40
C THR A 291 13.01 -1.60 -1.10
N TYR A 292 13.23 -2.26 -2.23
CA TYR A 292 12.20 -3.05 -2.90
C TYR A 292 11.63 -4.15 -1.99
N GLU A 293 12.47 -4.79 -1.18
CA GLU A 293 12.04 -5.78 -0.19
C GLU A 293 11.10 -5.16 0.84
N GLU A 294 11.44 -4.00 1.42
CA GLU A 294 10.56 -3.28 2.36
C GLU A 294 9.21 -2.96 1.72
N ASN A 295 9.18 -2.55 0.44
CA ASN A 295 7.94 -2.31 -0.29
C ASN A 295 7.09 -3.59 -0.45
N VAL A 296 7.70 -4.71 -0.87
CA VAL A 296 7.03 -6.01 -0.99
C VAL A 296 6.43 -6.43 0.35
N LEU A 297 7.22 -6.37 1.43
CA LEU A 297 6.77 -6.76 2.77
C LEU A 297 5.67 -5.85 3.29
N ASN A 298 5.72 -4.54 3.03
CA ASN A 298 4.65 -3.62 3.39
C ASN A 298 3.34 -3.92 2.65
N ILE A 299 3.40 -4.37 1.40
CA ILE A 299 2.20 -4.80 0.65
C ILE A 299 1.63 -6.11 1.24
N GLU A 300 2.47 -7.06 1.64
CA GLU A 300 2.00 -8.27 2.33
C GLU A 300 1.41 -7.97 3.71
N ASP A 301 2.03 -7.06 4.48
CA ASP A 301 1.48 -6.56 5.74
C ASP A 301 0.12 -5.87 5.53
N LEU A 302 -0.03 -5.06 4.48
CA LEU A 302 -1.30 -4.45 4.11
C LEU A 302 -2.39 -5.50 3.86
N LYS A 303 -2.08 -6.58 3.12
CA LYS A 303 -3.02 -7.70 2.92
C LYS A 303 -3.39 -8.36 4.24
N ASN A 304 -2.43 -8.50 5.15
CA ASN A 304 -2.67 -9.06 6.48
C ASN A 304 -3.57 -8.14 7.32
N GLU A 305 -3.32 -6.82 7.33
CA GLU A 305 -4.13 -5.83 8.03
C GLU A 305 -5.59 -5.87 7.55
N LEU A 306 -5.82 -5.90 6.23
CA LEU A 306 -7.16 -6.07 5.63
C LEU A 306 -7.89 -7.29 6.21
N CYS A 307 -7.20 -8.42 6.32
CA CYS A 307 -7.78 -9.67 6.84
C CYS A 307 -8.14 -9.64 8.32
N THR A 308 -7.72 -8.60 9.06
CA THR A 308 -8.01 -8.44 10.50
C THR A 308 -9.14 -7.46 10.79
N ILE A 309 -9.62 -6.72 9.79
CA ILE A 309 -10.74 -5.78 9.96
C ILE A 309 -12.01 -6.56 10.28
N GLN A 310 -12.71 -6.18 11.34
CA GLN A 310 -13.98 -6.76 11.75
C GLN A 310 -15.08 -5.70 11.68
N MET A 311 -16.22 -6.11 11.14
CA MET A 311 -17.45 -5.33 11.19
C MET A 311 -18.19 -5.65 12.49
N SER A 312 -18.57 -4.62 13.23
CA SER A 312 -19.37 -4.72 14.44
C SER A 312 -20.45 -3.65 14.43
N GLU A 313 -21.57 -3.90 15.08
CA GLU A 313 -22.66 -2.92 15.19
C GLU A 313 -22.60 -2.29 16.59
N THR A 314 -22.67 -0.95 16.65
CA THR A 314 -22.78 -0.24 17.93
C THR A 314 -24.18 -0.43 18.52
N ALA A 315 -24.34 -0.14 19.81
CA ALA A 315 -25.65 -0.17 20.47
C ALA A 315 -26.71 0.75 19.81
N THR A 316 -26.28 1.71 18.98
CA THR A 316 -27.15 2.62 18.23
C THR A 316 -27.45 2.13 16.81
N GLY A 317 -27.06 0.90 16.46
CA GLY A 317 -27.24 0.32 15.12
C GLY A 317 -26.27 0.86 14.06
N LYS A 318 -25.19 1.55 14.46
CA LYS A 318 -24.20 2.06 13.50
C LYS A 318 -23.11 1.01 13.28
N GLU A 319 -22.80 0.74 12.03
CA GLU A 319 -21.69 -0.15 11.67
C GLU A 319 -20.34 0.49 12.02
N ARG A 320 -19.43 -0.32 12.53
CA ARG A 320 -18.09 0.06 12.92
C ARG A 320 -17.09 -0.97 12.39
N PHE A 321 -16.08 -0.47 11.68
CA PHE A 321 -14.98 -1.26 11.15
C PHE A 321 -13.73 -1.03 12.00
N ASP A 322 -13.24 -2.08 12.64
CA ASP A 322 -12.06 -1.97 13.50
C ASP A 322 -11.33 -3.30 13.63
N THR A 323 -10.10 -3.26 14.13
CA THR A 323 -9.38 -4.49 14.48
C THR A 323 -9.86 -5.04 15.83
N PRO A 324 -9.79 -6.36 16.05
CA PRO A 324 -10.04 -6.97 17.35
C PRO A 324 -9.23 -6.30 18.46
N SER A 325 -9.83 -6.16 19.64
CA SER A 325 -9.10 -5.70 20.83
C SER A 325 -8.20 -6.81 21.35
N VAL A 326 -6.90 -6.54 21.42
CA VAL A 326 -5.91 -7.47 21.98
C VAL A 326 -5.58 -7.01 23.39
N VAL A 327 -5.50 -7.91 24.36
CA VAL A 327 -5.00 -7.52 25.70
C VAL A 327 -3.48 -7.58 25.69
N GLN A 328 -2.81 -6.53 26.17
CA GLN A 328 -1.34 -6.47 26.16
C GLN A 328 -0.73 -7.40 27.23
N PRO A 329 0.47 -7.98 26.99
CA PRO A 329 1.24 -8.70 28.00
C PRO A 329 1.49 -7.81 29.24
N GLY A 330 1.17 -8.33 30.43
CA GLY A 330 1.27 -7.58 31.70
C GLY A 330 -0.06 -6.99 32.22
N ALA A 331 -1.20 -7.35 31.62
CA ALA A 331 -2.51 -7.06 32.18
C ALA A 331 -2.69 -7.80 33.52
N VAL A 332 -2.81 -7.05 34.61
CA VAL A 332 -3.20 -7.57 35.94
C VAL A 332 -4.72 -7.75 35.96
N GLU A 333 -5.21 -8.79 36.63
CA GLU A 333 -6.66 -8.99 36.87
C GLU A 333 -7.30 -7.67 37.34
N GLY A 334 -8.34 -7.22 36.63
CA GLY A 334 -9.07 -5.98 36.95
C GLY A 334 -8.57 -4.70 36.26
N ARG A 335 -7.43 -4.69 35.56
CA ARG A 335 -6.99 -3.56 34.70
C ARG A 335 -6.37 -4.05 33.39
N SER A 336 -7.21 -4.46 32.45
CA SER A 336 -6.78 -4.83 31.11
C SER A 336 -6.30 -3.60 30.32
N ARG A 337 -5.00 -3.51 30.01
CA ARG A 337 -4.52 -2.59 28.95
C ARG A 337 -4.92 -3.18 27.61
N LYS A 338 -6.02 -2.67 27.05
CA LYS A 338 -6.47 -3.01 25.70
C LYS A 338 -5.50 -2.38 24.69
N GLY A 339 -4.77 -3.21 23.97
CA GLY A 339 -4.08 -2.87 22.72
C GLY A 339 -4.97 -3.18 21.52
N ARG A 340 -4.50 -2.81 20.33
CA ARG A 340 -5.13 -3.11 19.05
C ARG A 340 -4.07 -3.54 18.06
N LEU A 341 -4.50 -4.34 17.08
CA LEU A 341 -3.66 -4.63 15.93
C LEU A 341 -3.53 -3.35 15.10
N LYS A 342 -2.42 -3.24 14.39
CA LYS A 342 -2.17 -2.10 13.49
C LYS A 342 -3.08 -2.19 12.27
N LYS A 343 -3.45 -1.04 11.74
CA LYS A 343 -4.32 -0.95 10.55
C LYS A 343 -3.99 0.24 9.64
N ASP A 344 -2.82 0.83 9.81
CA ASP A 344 -2.47 2.12 9.22
C ASP A 344 -2.34 2.01 7.69
N ARG A 345 -1.81 0.89 7.18
CA ARG A 345 -1.70 0.67 5.72
C ARG A 345 -3.08 0.43 5.12
N TYR A 346 -3.92 -0.33 5.83
CA TYR A 346 -5.32 -0.48 5.48
C TYR A 346 -6.03 0.87 5.39
N THR A 347 -5.87 1.75 6.40
CA THR A 347 -6.48 3.09 6.39
C THR A 347 -5.99 3.90 5.19
N ALA A 348 -4.67 3.91 4.93
CA ALA A 348 -4.11 4.59 3.77
C ALA A 348 -4.70 4.08 2.44
N LEU A 349 -4.82 2.76 2.26
CA LEU A 349 -5.50 2.18 1.09
C LEU A 349 -6.96 2.62 1.00
N LEU A 350 -7.71 2.56 2.11
CA LEU A 350 -9.12 2.91 2.19
C LEU A 350 -9.37 4.35 1.71
N LEU A 351 -8.53 5.30 2.13
CA LEU A 351 -8.62 6.71 1.76
C LEU A 351 -8.44 6.91 0.25
N SER A 352 -7.34 6.39 -0.31
CA SER A 352 -7.06 6.51 -1.75
C SER A 352 -8.10 5.78 -2.60
N HIS A 353 -8.54 4.60 -2.18
CA HIS A 353 -9.54 3.81 -2.88
C HIS A 353 -10.90 4.49 -2.90
N LYS A 354 -11.36 5.07 -1.78
CA LYS A 354 -12.66 5.76 -1.72
C LYS A 354 -12.72 6.90 -2.73
N TYR A 355 -11.66 7.72 -2.81
CA TYR A 355 -11.56 8.77 -3.83
C TYR A 355 -11.63 8.20 -5.25
N ILE A 356 -10.84 7.16 -5.56
CA ILE A 356 -10.86 6.52 -6.88
C ILE A 356 -12.25 6.00 -7.22
N TYR A 357 -12.91 5.35 -6.26
CA TYR A 357 -14.23 4.74 -6.42
C TYR A 357 -15.32 5.79 -6.66
N ASP A 358 -15.30 6.91 -5.93
CA ASP A 358 -16.28 7.99 -6.08
C ASP A 358 -16.10 8.80 -7.37
N THR A 359 -14.85 8.95 -7.80
CA THR A 359 -14.51 9.74 -9.00
C THR A 359 -14.49 8.92 -10.27
N ASP A 360 -14.73 7.60 -10.16
CA ASP A 360 -14.82 6.59 -11.21
C ASP A 360 -14.05 7.02 -12.45
N ILE A 361 -12.71 7.00 -12.37
CA ILE A 361 -11.80 7.61 -13.36
C ILE A 361 -11.94 6.86 -14.70
N THR A 362 -13.03 7.17 -15.39
CA THR A 362 -13.11 7.24 -16.83
C THR A 362 -12.17 8.36 -17.25
N PRO A 363 -11.40 8.19 -18.33
CA PRO A 363 -10.52 9.23 -18.80
C PRO A 363 -11.36 10.45 -19.18
N ASN A 364 -11.39 11.47 -18.32
CA ASN A 364 -11.68 12.80 -18.79
C ASN A 364 -10.52 13.16 -19.73
N GLU A 365 -10.79 13.09 -21.04
CA GLU A 365 -9.92 13.54 -22.13
C GLU A 365 -9.64 15.06 -22.07
N ASN A 366 -10.17 15.77 -21.07
CA ASN A 366 -10.03 17.21 -20.89
C ASN A 366 -9.43 17.59 -19.52
N ILE A 367 -8.39 16.89 -19.05
CA ILE A 367 -7.42 17.57 -18.19
C ILE A 367 -6.26 17.98 -19.08
N ASP A 368 -6.33 19.22 -19.55
CA ASP A 368 -5.25 19.86 -20.26
C ASP A 368 -4.10 20.09 -19.25
N TYR A 369 -3.15 19.15 -19.21
CA TYR A 369 -1.95 19.24 -18.41
C TYR A 369 -0.83 20.05 -19.11
N GLU A 370 -1.11 20.79 -20.18
CA GLU A 370 -0.08 21.57 -20.87
C GLU A 370 0.36 22.87 -20.15
N ASP A 371 -0.14 23.24 -18.96
CA ASP A 371 0.21 24.57 -18.41
C ASP A 371 0.54 24.70 -16.91
N VAL A 372 1.19 23.72 -16.26
CA VAL A 372 1.82 23.95 -14.92
C VAL A 372 3.23 23.36 -14.75
N ALA A 373 3.90 23.00 -15.84
CA ALA A 373 5.35 22.76 -15.82
C ALA A 373 6.01 23.79 -16.74
N GLY A 374 6.23 24.98 -16.18
CA GLY A 374 6.86 26.09 -16.87
C GLY A 374 8.10 25.65 -17.63
N ASN A 375 8.06 25.86 -18.94
CA ASN A 375 9.17 25.94 -19.86
C ASN A 375 10.41 26.57 -19.18
N ILE A 376 11.38 25.74 -18.78
CA ILE A 376 12.76 26.17 -18.53
C ILE A 376 13.44 26.35 -19.90
N HIS A 377 12.89 27.17 -20.78
CA HIS A 377 13.60 27.71 -21.93
C HIS A 377 13.21 29.18 -22.06
N LYS A 378 14.12 30.04 -21.58
CA LYS A 378 14.19 31.51 -21.72
C LYS A 378 12.94 32.19 -22.30
N ARG A 379 12.07 32.70 -21.43
CA ARG A 379 11.11 33.75 -21.83
C ARG A 379 11.88 35.03 -22.16
N THR A 380 12.03 35.34 -23.45
CA THR A 380 12.27 36.72 -23.92
C THR A 380 10.96 37.52 -23.81
N LYS A 381 11.04 38.78 -23.35
CA LYS A 381 9.87 39.67 -23.24
C LYS A 381 9.21 39.86 -24.61
N PRO A 382 7.88 39.77 -24.74
CA PRO A 382 7.19 40.05 -26.01
C PRO A 382 7.25 41.54 -26.34
N GLY A 383 7.39 41.84 -27.64
CA GLY A 383 7.42 43.20 -28.17
C GLY A 383 6.06 43.89 -28.10
N LYS A 384 6.06 45.22 -28.03
CA LYS A 384 4.87 46.07 -27.73
C LYS A 384 3.67 45.96 -28.69
N ASN A 385 3.72 45.16 -29.77
CA ASN A 385 2.74 45.19 -30.86
C ASN A 385 2.30 43.81 -31.39
N GLU A 386 2.43 42.71 -30.64
CA GLU A 386 1.92 41.42 -31.12
C GLU A 386 0.45 41.16 -30.77
N VAL A 387 -0.29 40.70 -31.78
CA VAL A 387 -1.74 40.51 -31.80
C VAL A 387 -2.11 39.20 -31.10
N PHE A 388 -3.08 39.25 -30.18
CA PHE A 388 -3.56 38.08 -29.44
C PHE A 388 -4.47 37.17 -30.29
N TYR A 389 -4.17 35.87 -30.23
CA TYR A 389 -4.94 34.65 -30.54
C TYR A 389 -5.86 34.62 -31.78
N ARG A 390 -5.60 33.67 -32.69
CA ARG A 390 -6.59 33.13 -33.63
C ARG A 390 -6.64 31.61 -33.47
N GLY A 391 -7.85 31.08 -33.25
CA GLY A 391 -8.13 29.68 -32.97
C GLY A 391 -7.89 28.69 -34.12
N GLN A 392 -8.25 27.44 -33.82
CA GLN A 392 -7.82 26.17 -34.40
C GLN A 392 -7.92 25.99 -35.93
N GLY A 393 -6.90 25.32 -36.47
CA GLY A 393 -6.91 24.73 -37.81
C GLY A 393 -5.97 23.52 -37.91
N ILE A 394 -6.58 22.34 -38.04
CA ILE A 394 -6.16 21.15 -38.80
C ILE A 394 -4.65 20.97 -39.08
N GLY A 395 -4.08 19.85 -38.63
CA GLY A 395 -3.15 19.11 -39.49
C GLY A 395 -2.02 18.31 -38.83
N ARG A 396 -2.07 17.00 -39.12
CA ARG A 396 -0.95 16.07 -39.41
C ARG A 396 -0.27 15.35 -38.24
N MET A 397 -0.58 14.06 -38.17
CA MET A 397 0.33 13.00 -37.70
C MET A 397 1.69 13.09 -38.38
N ARG A 398 2.77 12.96 -37.60
CA ARG A 398 4.08 12.46 -38.05
C ARG A 398 4.79 11.69 -36.93
N ASN A 399 4.90 10.39 -37.16
CA ASN A 399 6.04 9.49 -36.93
C ASN A 399 6.86 9.67 -35.63
N ALA A 400 6.88 8.68 -34.73
CA ALA A 400 7.69 7.46 -34.88
C ALA A 400 9.18 7.77 -35.11
N LYS A 401 9.91 8.10 -34.03
CA LYS A 401 11.39 8.03 -34.02
C LYS A 401 12.12 8.01 -32.66
N ASP A 402 11.46 7.85 -31.51
CA ASP A 402 12.17 7.89 -30.21
C ASP A 402 12.28 6.53 -29.50
N ALA A 403 12.29 5.44 -30.29
CA ALA A 403 12.74 4.13 -29.83
C ALA A 403 14.24 3.97 -30.10
N ARG A 404 15.07 4.77 -29.42
CA ARG A 404 16.53 4.58 -29.26
C ARG A 404 17.09 5.76 -28.46
N GLU A 405 17.20 5.57 -27.15
CA GLU A 405 18.35 6.08 -26.39
C GLU A 405 18.35 5.41 -25.01
N GLY A 406 19.37 4.56 -24.79
CA GLY A 406 19.59 3.90 -23.51
C GLY A 406 19.97 4.95 -22.46
N SER A 407 19.15 5.06 -21.42
CA SER A 407 19.44 5.94 -20.29
C SER A 407 20.64 5.41 -19.50
N ILE A 408 21.76 6.10 -19.62
CA ILE A 408 22.94 5.95 -18.78
C ILE A 408 22.56 6.42 -17.36
N PHE A 409 22.68 5.53 -16.39
CA PHE A 409 22.51 5.82 -14.97
C PHE A 409 23.60 6.78 -14.49
N LYS A 410 23.22 7.92 -13.89
CA LYS A 410 24.13 8.74 -13.09
C LYS A 410 23.87 8.45 -11.61
N ALA A 411 24.88 7.89 -10.94
CA ALA A 411 24.88 7.68 -9.50
C ALA A 411 25.01 9.03 -8.76
N ILE A 412 24.18 9.25 -7.74
CA ILE A 412 24.34 10.36 -6.79
C ILE A 412 25.37 9.91 -5.74
N LYS A 413 26.46 10.66 -5.63
CA LYS A 413 27.55 10.39 -4.68
C LYS A 413 27.18 10.95 -3.31
N ARG A 414 27.48 10.16 -2.27
CA ARG A 414 27.27 10.44 -0.85
C ARG A 414 27.87 11.80 -0.43
N GLY A 415 27.04 12.62 0.23
CA GLY A 415 27.47 13.71 1.10
C GLY A 415 27.92 14.98 0.38
N LYS A 416 26.97 15.89 0.15
CA LYS A 416 27.18 17.33 0.31
C LYS A 416 25.89 17.96 0.82
N ARG A 417 26.01 18.72 1.92
CA ARG A 417 25.05 19.75 2.29
C ARG A 417 24.98 20.78 1.17
N VAL A 418 23.78 21.14 0.78
CA VAL A 418 23.38 22.54 0.57
C VAL A 418 22.20 22.77 1.48
#